data_AF-A0A226DW30-F1
#
_entry.id   AF-A0A226DW30-F1
#
_cell.length_a   1.000
_cell.length_b   1.000
_cell.length_c   1.000
_cell.angle_alpha   90.00
_cell.angle_beta   90.00
_cell.angle_gamma   90.00
#
_symmetry.space_group_name_H-M   'P 1'
#
loop_
_entity.id
_entity.type
_entity.pdbx_description
1 polymer ?
#
loop_
_entity_poly.entity_id
_entity_poly.type
_entity_poly.pdbx_seq_one_letter_code
_entity_poly.pdbx_strand_id
1 'polypeptide(L)'
;MEQTESIIEGKVIITAGGASDLLSLGLVPSDYELFDIQTVFRKWSGQFTKAGDKVYQPINLRSLYFHYFEEDIQSGIHSALTDARATMRLFQEIYLPLALAKNPFSRAYEIEDGEFDNIKKM
;
A
#
# COMPACT_ATOMS: atom_id res chain seq x y z
N MET A 1 2.37 -24.18 5.10
CA MET A 1 1.11 -23.51 5.45
C MET A 1 1.02 -23.32 6.96
N GLU A 2 1.09 -24.37 7.79
CA GLU A 2 1.05 -24.25 9.28
C GLU A 2 2.05 -23.24 9.90
N GLN A 3 3.28 -23.14 9.38
CA GLN A 3 4.24 -22.15 9.87
C GLN A 3 3.85 -20.70 9.53
N THR A 4 3.28 -20.45 8.36
CA THR A 4 2.86 -19.09 7.96
C THR A 4 1.65 -18.65 8.76
N GLU A 5 0.65 -19.52 8.89
CA GLU A 5 -0.57 -19.26 9.67
C GLU A 5 -0.24 -18.92 11.12
N SER A 6 0.56 -19.76 11.79
CA SER A 6 0.97 -19.52 13.18
C SER A 6 1.82 -18.25 13.37
N ILE A 7 2.55 -17.81 12.35
CA ILE A 7 3.32 -16.56 12.41
C ILE A 7 2.41 -15.34 12.32
N ILE A 8 1.34 -15.39 11.54
CA ILE A 8 0.50 -14.22 11.24
C ILE A 8 -0.80 -14.15 12.06
N GLU A 9 -1.20 -15.25 12.68
CA GLU A 9 -2.39 -15.32 13.52
C GLU A 9 -2.38 -14.29 14.66
N GLY A 10 -3.50 -13.60 14.86
CA GLY A 10 -3.67 -12.58 15.90
C GLY A 10 -2.86 -11.29 15.68
N LYS A 11 -2.22 -11.11 14.52
CA LYS A 11 -1.45 -9.92 14.18
C LYS A 11 -2.13 -9.11 13.09
N VAL A 12 -1.81 -7.82 13.05
CA VAL A 12 -2.08 -6.97 11.89
C VAL A 12 -0.98 -7.21 10.86
N ILE A 13 -1.36 -7.56 9.64
CA ILE A 13 -0.43 -7.83 8.54
C ILE A 13 -0.43 -6.61 7.61
N ILE A 14 0.72 -5.94 7.53
CA ILE A 14 0.91 -4.81 6.62
C ILE A 14 1.34 -5.33 5.25
N THR A 15 0.63 -4.94 4.20
CA THR A 15 0.83 -5.46 2.84
C THR A 15 0.75 -4.36 1.79
N ALA A 16 1.15 -4.68 0.57
CA ALA A 16 0.89 -3.90 -0.64
C ALA A 16 0.26 -4.84 -1.67
N GLY A 17 -1.07 -4.87 -1.75
CA GLY A 17 -1.81 -5.84 -2.58
C GLY A 17 -1.89 -7.25 -1.99
N GLY A 18 -1.76 -7.40 -0.66
CA GLY A 18 -1.54 -8.71 -0.03
C GLY A 18 -2.73 -9.69 -0.03
N ALA A 19 -3.94 -9.24 -0.39
CA ALA A 19 -5.11 -10.12 -0.45
C ALA A 19 -4.92 -11.25 -1.50
N SER A 20 -4.36 -10.94 -2.67
CA SER A 20 -4.03 -11.95 -3.68
C SER A 20 -2.91 -12.88 -3.23
N ASP A 21 -1.96 -12.36 -2.44
CA ASP A 21 -0.84 -13.16 -1.93
C ASP A 21 -1.34 -14.22 -0.95
N LEU A 22 -2.23 -13.86 -0.03
CA LEU A 22 -2.85 -14.83 0.88
C LEU A 22 -3.67 -15.89 0.13
N LEU A 23 -4.46 -15.50 -0.87
CA LEU A 23 -5.20 -16.45 -1.70
C LEU A 23 -4.26 -17.43 -2.41
N SER A 24 -3.11 -16.95 -2.90
CA SER A 24 -2.09 -17.80 -3.55
C SER A 24 -1.46 -18.81 -2.60
N LEU A 25 -1.46 -18.52 -1.29
CA LEU A 25 -0.98 -19.39 -0.23
C LEU A 25 -2.06 -20.35 0.30
N GLY A 26 -3.28 -20.31 -0.26
CA GLY A 26 -4.42 -21.11 0.20
C GLY A 26 -5.11 -20.56 1.45
N LEU A 27 -4.79 -19.31 1.83
CA LEU A 27 -5.34 -18.64 3.00
C LEU A 27 -6.55 -17.78 2.60
N VAL A 28 -7.50 -17.62 3.51
CA VAL A 28 -8.68 -16.77 3.30
C VAL A 28 -8.38 -15.36 3.84
N PRO A 29 -8.29 -14.32 3.00
CA PRO A 29 -7.89 -12.98 3.45
C PRO A 29 -8.75 -12.38 4.57
N SER A 30 -10.04 -12.70 4.61
CA SER A 30 -10.98 -12.21 5.63
C SER A 30 -10.73 -12.77 7.03
N ASP A 31 -9.93 -13.84 7.15
CA ASP A 31 -9.61 -14.46 8.44
C ASP A 31 -8.45 -13.73 9.15
N TYR A 32 -7.85 -12.72 8.49
CA TYR A 32 -6.71 -11.97 8.99
C TYR A 32 -6.98 -10.47 8.99
N GLU A 33 -6.37 -9.76 9.94
CA GLU A 33 -6.43 -8.29 9.97
C GLU A 33 -5.39 -7.72 9.00
N LEU A 34 -5.84 -7.39 7.78
CA LEU A 34 -4.99 -6.83 6.73
C LEU A 34 -5.02 -5.32 6.72
N PHE A 35 -3.84 -4.72 6.81
CA PHE A 35 -3.64 -3.33 6.46
C PHE A 35 -2.93 -3.27 5.10
N ASP A 36 -3.64 -2.89 4.06
CA ASP A 36 -3.07 -2.75 2.72
C ASP A 36 -2.78 -1.29 2.38
N ILE A 37 -1.50 -0.98 2.23
CA ILE A 37 -1.03 0.38 1.96
C ILE A 37 -1.58 0.93 0.64
N GLN A 38 -1.90 0.07 -0.33
CA GLN A 38 -2.46 0.48 -1.63
C GLN A 38 -3.94 0.88 -1.56
N THR A 39 -4.65 0.49 -0.50
CA THR A 39 -6.02 0.97 -0.24
C THR A 39 -6.03 2.39 0.31
N VAL A 40 -4.91 2.78 0.93
CA VAL A 40 -4.71 4.06 1.58
C VAL A 40 -4.14 5.08 0.61
N PHE A 41 -3.08 4.72 -0.12
CA PHE A 41 -2.45 5.57 -1.13
C PHE A 41 -2.96 5.22 -2.52
N ARG A 42 -3.92 6.03 -2.98
CA ARG A 42 -4.62 5.84 -4.25
C ARG A 42 -4.67 7.16 -5.01
N LYS A 43 -4.67 7.08 -6.34
CA LYS A 43 -4.80 8.22 -7.23
C LYS A 43 -6.14 8.20 -7.95
N TRP A 44 -6.68 9.37 -8.29
CA TRP A 44 -7.87 9.42 -9.14
C TRP A 44 -7.56 8.82 -10.52
N SER A 45 -8.48 8.06 -11.08
CA SER A 45 -8.31 7.42 -12.38
C SER A 45 -8.72 8.30 -13.56
N GLY A 46 -9.21 9.52 -13.31
CA GLY A 46 -9.86 10.36 -14.32
C GLY A 46 -11.28 9.90 -14.67
N GLN A 47 -11.80 8.86 -14.01
CA GLN A 47 -13.11 8.29 -14.28
C GLN A 47 -14.08 8.53 -13.11
N PHE A 48 -15.37 8.39 -13.42
CA PHE A 48 -16.47 8.43 -12.47
C PHE A 48 -17.29 7.15 -12.54
N THR A 49 -17.85 6.73 -11.41
CA THR A 49 -18.83 5.64 -11.35
C THR A 49 -20.13 6.05 -12.03
N LYS A 50 -21.03 5.10 -12.29
CA LYS A 50 -22.38 5.40 -12.79
C LYS A 50 -23.19 6.28 -11.82
N ALA A 51 -22.83 6.29 -10.54
CA ALA A 51 -23.44 7.13 -9.51
C ALA A 51 -22.81 8.53 -9.41
N GLY A 52 -21.74 8.81 -10.16
CA GLY A 52 -21.05 10.10 -10.16
C GLY A 52 -19.88 10.23 -9.18
N ASP A 53 -19.50 9.14 -8.51
CA ASP A 53 -18.35 9.15 -7.58
C ASP A 53 -17.02 9.03 -8.32
N LYS A 54 -15.96 9.69 -7.83
CA LYS A 54 -14.62 9.52 -8.38
C LYS A 54 -14.15 8.07 -8.23
N VAL A 55 -13.58 7.51 -9.29
CA VAL A 55 -12.94 6.20 -9.27
C VAL A 55 -11.46 6.38 -8.93
N TYR A 56 -10.97 5.68 -7.91
CA TYR A 56 -9.57 5.71 -7.52
C TYR A 56 -8.90 4.38 -7.87
N GLN A 57 -7.62 4.45 -8.21
CA GLN A 57 -6.77 3.30 -8.51
C GLN A 57 -5.56 3.26 -7.57
N PRO A 58 -5.13 2.06 -7.18
CA PRO A 58 -3.94 1.90 -6.34
C PRO A 58 -2.69 2.39 -7.06
N ILE A 59 -1.73 2.88 -6.28
CA ILE A 59 -0.39 3.22 -6.78
C ILE A 59 0.51 1.99 -6.58
N ASN A 60 1.27 1.61 -7.60
CA ASN A 60 2.20 0.48 -7.48
C ASN A 60 3.31 0.78 -6.45
N LEU A 61 3.77 -0.26 -5.76
CA LEU A 61 4.71 -0.12 -4.64
C LEU A 61 6.00 0.62 -5.03
N ARG A 62 6.57 0.31 -6.20
CA ARG A 62 7.81 0.94 -6.71
C ARG A 62 7.64 2.45 -6.87
N SER A 63 6.56 2.88 -7.53
CA SER A 63 6.28 4.30 -7.75
C SER A 63 5.99 5.03 -6.44
N LEU A 64 5.25 4.41 -5.53
CA LEU A 64 4.95 4.98 -4.22
C LEU A 64 6.22 5.13 -3.37
N TYR A 65 7.06 4.10 -3.34
CA TYR A 65 8.31 4.13 -2.61
C TYR A 65 9.29 5.15 -3.19
N PHE A 66 9.44 5.18 -4.51
CA PHE A 66 10.29 6.15 -5.20
C PHE A 66 9.85 7.59 -4.95
N HIS A 67 8.53 7.86 -4.87
CA HIS A 67 8.02 9.20 -4.58
C HIS A 67 8.49 9.74 -3.21
N TYR A 68 8.51 8.91 -2.16
CA TYR A 68 8.88 9.36 -0.81
C TYR A 68 10.37 9.25 -0.51
N PHE A 69 11.09 8.32 -1.12
CA PHE A 69 12.47 8.01 -0.76
C PHE A 69 13.47 8.20 -1.90
N GLU A 70 13.03 8.53 -3.12
CA GLU A 70 13.87 8.70 -4.32
C GLU A 70 14.76 7.47 -4.63
N GLU A 71 14.36 6.30 -4.12
CA GLU A 71 15.08 5.04 -4.18
C GLU A 71 14.32 4.03 -5.08
N ASP A 72 15.01 3.42 -6.04
CA ASP A 72 14.43 2.36 -6.88
C ASP A 72 14.61 0.97 -6.26
N ILE A 73 13.62 0.54 -5.48
CA ILE A 73 13.62 -0.77 -4.80
C ILE A 73 13.51 -1.98 -5.73
N GLN A 74 13.21 -1.76 -7.01
CA GLN A 74 13.03 -2.82 -8.01
C GLN A 74 14.03 -2.70 -9.16
N SER A 75 15.16 -2.01 -8.95
CA SER A 75 16.29 -2.09 -9.88
C SER A 75 16.97 -3.46 -9.76
N GLY A 76 16.80 -4.33 -10.76
CA GLY A 76 17.44 -5.66 -10.80
C GLY A 76 16.51 -6.81 -10.46
N ILE A 77 17.01 -7.83 -9.74
CA ILE A 77 16.22 -9.02 -9.39
C ILE A 77 15.20 -8.65 -8.30
N HIS A 78 13.94 -8.81 -8.64
CA HIS A 78 12.82 -8.58 -7.75
C HIS A 78 12.77 -9.62 -6.62
N SER A 79 12.53 -9.17 -5.38
CA SER A 79 12.51 -10.02 -4.19
C SER A 79 11.37 -9.62 -3.25
N ALA A 80 10.57 -10.61 -2.84
CA ALA A 80 9.48 -10.43 -1.88
C ALA A 80 9.97 -9.85 -0.53
N LEU A 81 11.21 -10.16 -0.13
CA LEU A 81 11.79 -9.60 1.09
C LEU A 81 12.04 -8.09 0.97
N THR A 82 12.49 -7.64 -0.19
CA THR A 82 12.71 -6.20 -0.46
C THR A 82 11.38 -5.46 -0.45
N ASP A 83 10.37 -6.01 -1.13
CA ASP A 83 9.02 -5.45 -1.18
C ASP A 83 8.37 -5.39 0.21
N ALA A 84 8.52 -6.43 1.03
CA ALA A 84 8.01 -6.44 2.41
C ALA A 84 8.69 -5.36 3.28
N ARG A 85 10.02 -5.19 3.15
CA ARG A 85 10.76 -4.12 3.85
C ARG A 85 10.31 -2.74 3.40
N ALA A 86 10.18 -2.53 2.09
CA ALA A 86 9.72 -1.27 1.52
C ALA A 86 8.29 -0.92 1.99
N THR A 87 7.40 -1.91 2.00
CA THR A 87 6.02 -1.78 2.49
C THR A 87 5.99 -1.37 3.96
N MET A 88 6.77 -2.04 4.81
CA MET A 88 6.86 -1.69 6.24
C MET A 88 7.46 -0.30 6.46
N ARG A 89 8.48 0.09 5.68
CA ARG A 89 9.09 1.43 5.76
C ARG A 89 8.08 2.53 5.41
N LEU A 90 7.33 2.36 4.31
CA LEU A 90 6.24 3.28 3.95
C LEU A 90 5.18 3.38 5.06
N PHE A 91 4.80 2.25 5.66
CA PHE A 91 3.84 2.25 6.76
C PHE A 91 4.36 3.04 7.98
N GLN A 92 5.61 2.81 8.38
CA GLN A 92 6.19 3.38 9.59
C GLN A 92 6.59 4.84 9.44
N GLU A 93 7.24 5.20 8.34
CA GLU A 93 7.82 6.53 8.15
C GLU A 93 6.86 7.51 7.48
N ILE A 94 5.86 7.02 6.72
CA ILE A 94 4.94 7.88 5.97
C ILE A 94 3.50 7.77 6.51
N TYR A 95 2.89 6.58 6.48
CA TYR A 95 1.48 6.43 6.86
C TYR A 95 1.23 6.79 8.33
N LEU A 96 1.98 6.21 9.26
CA LEU A 96 1.75 6.40 10.70
C LEU A 96 1.86 7.87 11.12
N PRO A 97 2.90 8.63 10.72
CA PRO A 97 2.98 10.06 11.01
C PRO A 97 1.80 10.85 10.45
N LEU A 98 1.38 10.57 9.22
CA LEU A 98 0.21 11.23 8.63
C LEU A 98 -1.07 10.90 9.41
N ALA A 99 -1.22 9.66 9.89
CA ALA A 99 -2.39 9.18 10.64
C ALA A 99 -2.48 9.70 12.06
N LEU A 100 -1.34 10.07 12.64
CA LEU A 100 -1.30 10.74 13.94
C LEU A 100 -1.50 12.25 13.81
N ALA A 101 -1.08 12.86 12.69
CA ALA A 101 -1.22 14.28 12.43
C ALA A 101 -2.65 14.67 12.01
N LYS A 102 -3.33 13.83 11.24
CA LYS A 102 -4.77 13.94 10.95
C LYS A 102 -5.54 13.17 12.03
N ASN A 103 -6.77 13.57 12.32
CA ASN A 103 -7.65 12.87 13.25
C ASN A 103 -7.58 11.33 13.00
N PRO A 104 -7.23 10.48 14.00
CA PRO A 104 -6.80 9.09 13.83
C PRO A 104 -7.85 8.13 13.22
N PHE A 105 -9.03 8.64 12.88
CA PHE A 105 -10.12 7.90 12.22
C PHE A 105 -10.18 8.13 10.70
N SER A 106 -9.32 8.96 10.12
CA SER A 106 -9.21 9.19 8.67
C SER A 106 -8.51 8.00 7.99
N ARG A 107 -9.28 7.07 7.42
CA ARG A 107 -8.78 5.80 6.85
C ARG A 107 -8.21 5.87 5.43
N ALA A 108 -8.25 7.02 4.75
CA ALA A 108 -7.74 7.15 3.39
C ALA A 108 -6.95 8.46 3.22
N TYR A 109 -5.79 8.37 2.56
CA TYR A 109 -5.05 9.54 2.09
C TYR A 109 -5.35 9.71 0.62
N GLU A 110 -6.18 10.70 0.31
CA GLU A 110 -6.26 11.19 -1.05
C GLU A 110 -5.01 12.01 -1.31
N ILE A 111 -4.11 11.45 -2.12
CA ILE A 111 -3.06 12.24 -2.76
C ILE A 111 -3.78 13.02 -3.86
N GLU A 112 -3.81 14.35 -3.74
CA GLU A 112 -4.43 15.21 -4.75
C GLU A 112 -3.65 15.15 -6.07
N ASP A 113 -4.36 15.25 -7.20
CA ASP A 113 -3.74 15.39 -8.52
C ASP A 113 -2.79 16.60 -8.51
N GLY A 114 -1.51 16.37 -8.80
CA GLY A 114 -0.44 17.36 -8.75
C GLY A 114 0.69 17.04 -7.76
N GLU A 115 0.47 16.24 -6.71
CA GLU A 115 1.56 15.77 -5.84
C GLU A 115 2.41 14.68 -6.52
N PHE A 116 1.77 13.86 -7.36
CA PHE A 116 2.45 12.81 -8.14
C PHE A 116 2.94 13.27 -9.53
N ASP A 117 2.24 14.21 -10.17
CA ASP A 117 2.58 14.68 -11.52
C ASP A 117 3.80 15.62 -11.54
N ASN A 118 4.24 16.07 -10.37
CA ASN A 118 5.47 16.84 -10.19
C ASN A 118 6.72 15.98 -9.94
N ILE A 119 6.66 14.66 -10.16
CA ILE A 119 7.86 13.81 -10.31
C ILE A 119 8.52 14.17 -11.66
N LYS A 120 9.04 15.39 -11.76
CA LYS A 120 10.05 15.73 -12.75
C LYS A 120 11.28 14.91 -12.39
N LYS A 121 11.61 13.95 -13.26
CA LYS A 121 12.99 13.48 -13.42
C LYS A 121 13.90 14.71 -13.44
N MET A 122 14.73 14.87 -12.43
CA MET A 122 15.98 15.60 -12.57
C MET A 122 17.02 14.67 -13.19
#